data_AF-A0A1G8T9H8-F1
#
_entry.id   AF-A0A1G8T9H8-F1
#
_cell.length_a   1.000
_cell.length_b   1.000
_cell.length_c   1.000
_cell.angle_alpha   90.00
_cell.angle_beta   90.00
_cell.angle_gamma   90.00
#
_symmetry.space_group_name_H-M   'P 1'
#
loop_
_entity.id
_entity.type
_entity.pdbx_description
1 polymer ?
#
loop_
_entity_poly.entity_id
_entity_poly.type
_entity_poly.pdbx_seq_one_letter_code
_entity_poly.pdbx_strand_id
1 'polypeptide(L)'
;MSHPDASDDNEAETPDESDVDAVVSTDGGTSPGDAAGGLQTDERLTEKFESIRQARRRRAIGGGVVLAFVGFIFVQGLNAIEIFTEYLNWGFFGESLRNFFPMREYFGTIPFVDVGRYFAYIRDENLLFNPEFGGFIDGLGIFAIFGEAGITLAMGVVGTILGLPFALLFGVLGSERVTPFPFNFIFRGTMSFIRSIPALVWTLIFIPLAGLGPVAATLAIMVDTIGNLGRLFVDELEEISDGPIEAMETTGASRPQTIVFGMLSQVKTSFIAWTLYILEINVRIAVTVGVYGAGGLGQVVEVQQNLLNWANMMATLLCIFLLIITVELFSQRLRARLRSDEEKMGWRELIFGFPNRMAESAMK
;
A
#
# COMPACT_ATOMS: atom_id res chain seq x y z
N MET A 1 12.46 63.40 -0.57
CA MET A 1 11.01 63.15 -0.70
C MET A 1 10.72 61.89 0.09
N SER A 2 9.89 62.04 1.11
CA SER A 2 9.66 61.12 2.23
C SER A 2 8.52 60.14 1.94
N HIS A 3 8.77 58.85 2.14
CA HIS A 3 7.82 57.90 2.70
C HIS A 3 8.58 56.68 3.25
N PRO A 4 8.30 56.23 4.50
CA PRO A 4 8.83 54.99 5.05
C PRO A 4 7.78 53.85 5.03
N ASP A 5 8.27 52.65 4.70
CA ASP A 5 8.31 51.40 5.47
C ASP A 5 7.06 50.69 6.07
N ALA A 6 7.21 49.35 6.09
CA ALA A 6 6.59 48.30 6.96
C ALA A 6 5.08 47.99 6.78
N SER A 7 4.62 46.81 6.35
CA SER A 7 4.78 45.39 6.79
C SER A 7 3.66 44.92 7.73
N ASP A 8 3.30 43.64 7.53
CA ASP A 8 2.57 42.69 8.38
C ASP A 8 1.04 42.80 8.56
N ASP A 9 0.34 41.89 7.87
CA ASP A 9 -0.20 40.63 8.40
C ASP A 9 -0.91 40.58 9.77
N ASN A 10 -2.00 39.80 9.76
CA ASN A 10 -2.67 39.12 10.89
C ASN A 10 -3.43 40.00 11.89
N GLU A 11 -4.49 39.56 12.56
CA GLU A 11 -5.06 38.23 12.75
C GLU A 11 -6.53 38.41 13.15
N ALA A 12 -7.33 37.38 12.89
CA ALA A 12 -8.65 37.25 13.45
C ALA A 12 -8.55 36.85 14.93
N GLU A 13 -9.01 37.72 15.84
CA GLU A 13 -9.24 37.37 17.24
C GLU A 13 -10.65 36.79 17.43
N THR A 14 -10.70 35.61 18.04
CA THR A 14 -11.86 35.02 18.72
C THR A 14 -12.14 35.75 20.05
N PRO A 15 -13.39 35.73 20.57
CA PRO A 15 -13.88 36.74 21.52
C PRO A 15 -13.41 36.49 22.96
N ASP A 16 -13.03 37.56 23.65
CA ASP A 16 -12.78 37.59 25.09
C ASP A 16 -14.09 37.77 25.87
N GLU A 17 -14.37 36.82 26.76
CA GLU A 17 -15.42 36.87 27.78
C GLU A 17 -14.93 37.72 28.97
N SER A 18 -14.97 39.04 28.86
CA SER A 18 -14.93 39.89 30.05
C SER A 18 -15.48 41.28 29.75
N ASP A 19 -16.74 41.50 30.16
CA ASP A 19 -17.25 42.74 30.76
C ASP A 19 -18.78 42.74 30.68
N VAL A 20 -19.38 41.81 31.42
CA VAL A 20 -20.76 41.91 31.89
C VAL A 20 -20.68 42.43 33.31
N ASP A 21 -20.86 43.74 33.45
CA ASP A 21 -21.65 44.42 34.49
C ASP A 21 -21.05 45.79 34.89
N ALA A 22 -21.60 46.86 34.31
CA ALA A 22 -21.71 48.14 34.99
C ALA A 22 -23.00 48.87 34.57
N VAL A 23 -23.80 49.15 35.59
CA VAL A 23 -25.18 49.61 35.62
C VAL A 23 -25.32 51.09 35.20
N VAL A 24 -26.28 51.35 34.30
CA VAL A 24 -27.29 52.44 34.25
C VAL A 24 -26.92 53.82 34.85
N SER A 25 -26.89 54.87 34.00
CA SER A 25 -27.89 55.95 34.05
C SER A 25 -27.77 56.97 32.90
N THR A 26 -28.90 57.15 32.20
CA THR A 26 -29.48 58.41 31.67
C THR A 26 -28.65 59.31 30.75
N ASP A 27 -29.03 59.41 29.48
CA ASP A 27 -29.82 60.56 29.03
C ASP A 27 -30.58 60.28 27.72
N GLY A 28 -31.76 60.89 27.59
CA GLY A 28 -32.74 60.58 26.56
C GLY A 28 -32.32 60.99 25.14
N GLY A 29 -32.59 60.11 24.18
CA GLY A 29 -32.44 60.42 22.76
C GLY A 29 -32.59 59.20 21.87
N THR A 30 -33.72 58.49 21.92
CA THR A 30 -34.05 57.51 20.87
C THR A 30 -34.32 58.26 19.57
N SER A 31 -33.28 58.37 18.74
CA SER A 31 -33.43 58.81 17.36
C SER A 31 -34.18 57.71 16.59
N PRO A 32 -35.20 58.03 15.75
CA PRO A 32 -36.01 57.03 15.04
C PRO A 32 -35.21 56.08 14.11
N GLY A 33 -33.93 56.36 13.89
CA GLY A 33 -33.02 55.55 13.07
C GLY A 33 -32.46 54.29 13.75
N ASP A 34 -32.24 54.30 15.07
CA ASP A 34 -31.53 53.19 15.75
C ASP A 34 -32.46 51.98 16.02
N ALA A 35 -33.74 52.22 16.27
CA ALA A 35 -34.74 51.16 16.42
C ALA A 35 -35.02 50.44 15.08
N ALA A 36 -34.96 51.16 13.96
CA ALA A 36 -35.14 50.61 12.62
C ALA A 36 -33.93 49.77 12.15
N GLY A 37 -32.71 50.15 12.56
CA GLY A 37 -31.49 49.40 12.30
C GLY A 37 -31.38 48.09 13.09
N GLY A 38 -31.82 48.07 14.35
CA GLY A 38 -31.88 46.86 15.18
C GLY A 38 -32.87 45.82 14.67
N LEU A 39 -34.08 46.26 14.29
CA LEU A 39 -35.12 45.38 13.73
C LEU A 39 -34.70 44.74 12.39
N GLN A 40 -34.05 45.50 11.50
CA GLN A 40 -33.52 44.94 10.24
C GLN A 40 -32.36 43.98 10.45
N THR A 41 -31.58 44.15 11.52
CA THR A 41 -30.46 43.27 11.85
C THR A 41 -30.96 41.95 12.44
N ASP A 42 -31.97 41.99 13.32
CA ASP A 42 -32.61 40.79 13.88
C ASP A 42 -33.37 39.97 12.83
N GLU A 43 -34.05 40.63 11.89
CA GLU A 43 -34.77 39.95 10.81
C GLU A 43 -33.81 39.22 9.85
N ARG A 44 -32.71 39.88 9.47
CA ARG A 44 -31.63 39.27 8.66
C ARG A 44 -30.93 38.13 9.39
N LEU A 45 -30.70 38.25 10.70
CA LEU A 45 -30.11 37.19 11.50
C LEU A 45 -31.06 35.98 11.57
N THR A 46 -32.35 36.21 11.79
CA THR A 46 -33.37 35.16 11.87
C THR A 46 -33.50 34.38 10.55
N GLU A 47 -33.56 35.08 9.41
CA GLU A 47 -33.53 34.44 8.07
C GLU A 47 -32.25 33.62 7.83
N LYS A 48 -31.10 34.12 8.29
CA LYS A 48 -29.81 33.42 8.18
C LYS A 48 -29.79 32.15 9.05
N PHE A 49 -30.35 32.18 10.26
CA PHE A 49 -30.49 31.00 11.11
C PHE A 49 -31.44 29.96 10.53
N GLU A 50 -32.57 30.38 9.95
CA GLU A 50 -33.52 29.48 9.30
C GLU A 50 -32.93 28.81 8.06
N SER A 51 -32.22 29.57 7.20
CA SER A 51 -31.55 29.01 6.02
C SER A 51 -30.45 28.01 6.37
N ILE A 52 -29.66 28.26 7.43
CA ILE A 52 -28.66 27.31 7.94
C ILE A 52 -29.35 26.04 8.49
N ARG A 53 -30.43 26.17 9.25
CA ARG A 53 -31.16 25.02 9.82
C ARG A 53 -31.80 24.17 8.73
N GLN A 54 -32.37 24.80 7.69
CA GLN A 54 -32.91 24.09 6.53
C GLN A 54 -31.83 23.39 5.70
N ALA A 55 -30.67 24.03 5.49
CA ALA A 55 -29.53 23.41 4.79
C ALA A 55 -28.98 22.20 5.55
N ARG A 56 -28.86 22.29 6.89
CA ARG A 56 -28.43 21.16 7.73
C ARG A 56 -29.43 20.01 7.69
N ARG A 57 -30.74 20.30 7.73
CA ARG A 57 -31.81 19.29 7.61
C ARG A 57 -31.81 18.60 6.24
N ARG A 58 -31.64 19.35 5.14
CA ARG A 58 -31.53 18.76 3.78
C ARG A 58 -30.30 17.87 3.64
N ARG A 59 -29.15 18.28 4.18
CA ARG A 59 -27.93 17.46 4.20
C ARG A 59 -28.10 16.20 5.05
N ALA A 60 -28.75 16.31 6.21
CA ALA A 60 -29.03 15.16 7.07
C ALA A 60 -29.99 14.17 6.42
N ILE A 61 -31.06 14.65 5.76
CA ILE A 61 -32.01 13.80 5.02
C ILE A 61 -31.32 13.17 3.81
N GLY A 62 -30.58 13.96 3.02
CA GLY A 62 -29.82 13.45 1.87
C GLY A 62 -28.79 12.41 2.27
N GLY A 63 -28.04 12.66 3.35
CA GLY A 63 -27.11 11.69 3.93
C GLY A 63 -27.81 10.43 4.43
N GLY A 64 -28.98 10.58 5.08
CA GLY A 64 -29.80 9.44 5.51
C GLY A 64 -30.30 8.58 4.35
N VAL A 65 -30.71 9.19 3.24
CA VAL A 65 -31.13 8.47 2.02
C VAL A 65 -29.96 7.74 1.37
N VAL A 66 -28.79 8.38 1.26
CA VAL A 66 -27.57 7.73 0.74
C VAL A 66 -27.18 6.56 1.63
N LEU A 67 -27.20 6.75 2.95
CA LEU A 67 -26.87 5.68 3.90
C LEU A 67 -27.86 4.51 3.82
N ALA A 68 -29.16 4.80 3.69
CA ALA A 68 -30.18 3.77 3.51
C ALA A 68 -30.00 3.01 2.19
N PHE A 69 -29.65 3.72 1.10
CA PHE A 69 -29.37 3.11 -0.19
C PHE A 69 -28.11 2.23 -0.14
N VAL A 70 -27.02 2.73 0.45
CA VAL A 70 -25.79 1.94 0.66
C VAL A 70 -26.07 0.73 1.54
N GLY A 71 -26.82 0.88 2.63
CA GLY A 71 -27.22 -0.22 3.51
C GLY A 71 -28.08 -1.25 2.79
N PHE A 72 -29.01 -0.81 1.93
CA PHE A 72 -29.79 -1.70 1.09
C PHE A 72 -28.90 -2.50 0.12
N ILE A 73 -28.03 -1.82 -0.64
CA ILE A 73 -27.09 -2.49 -1.56
C ILE A 73 -26.18 -3.46 -0.81
N PHE A 74 -25.70 -3.10 0.38
CA PHE A 74 -24.90 -3.98 1.23
C PHE A 74 -25.67 -5.25 1.60
N VAL A 75 -26.90 -5.14 2.09
CA VAL A 75 -27.74 -6.31 2.43
C VAL A 75 -28.05 -7.16 1.21
N GLN A 76 -28.37 -6.54 0.06
CA GLN A 76 -28.55 -7.27 -1.19
C GLN A 76 -27.28 -8.00 -1.61
N GLY A 77 -26.12 -7.37 -1.43
CA GLY A 77 -24.82 -7.98 -1.67
C GLY A 77 -24.56 -9.18 -0.77
N LEU A 78 -24.82 -9.06 0.53
CA LEU A 78 -24.70 -10.17 1.49
C LEU A 78 -25.60 -11.35 1.14
N ASN A 79 -26.84 -11.06 0.72
CA ASN A 79 -27.76 -12.08 0.27
C ASN A 79 -27.30 -12.74 -1.05
N ALA A 80 -26.77 -11.95 -1.98
CA ALA A 80 -26.28 -12.44 -3.27
C ALA A 80 -25.04 -13.34 -3.16
N ILE A 81 -24.19 -13.13 -2.14
CA ILE A 81 -23.06 -14.03 -1.83
C ILE A 81 -23.45 -15.16 -0.88
N GLU A 82 -24.73 -15.32 -0.58
CA GLU A 82 -25.30 -16.40 0.23
C GLU A 82 -24.70 -16.52 1.65
N ILE A 83 -24.14 -15.44 2.23
CA ILE A 83 -23.43 -15.49 3.52
C ILE A 83 -24.32 -15.92 4.71
N PHE A 84 -25.64 -15.75 4.57
CA PHE A 84 -26.63 -16.07 5.60
C PHE A 84 -27.29 -17.45 5.39
N THR A 85 -26.82 -18.24 4.43
CA THR A 85 -27.34 -19.59 4.18
C THR A 85 -26.77 -20.61 5.16
N GLU A 86 -27.47 -21.75 5.30
CA GLU A 86 -27.13 -22.87 6.20
C GLU A 86 -25.89 -23.67 5.74
N TYR A 87 -25.24 -23.27 4.65
CA TYR A 87 -24.06 -23.93 4.08
C TYR A 87 -22.74 -23.62 4.83
N LEU A 88 -22.73 -22.66 5.77
CA LEU A 88 -21.56 -22.39 6.61
C LEU A 88 -21.35 -23.51 7.63
N ASN A 89 -20.55 -24.51 7.25
CA ASN A 89 -20.24 -25.66 8.10
C ASN A 89 -19.14 -25.34 9.13
N TRP A 90 -19.51 -24.56 10.15
CA TRP A 90 -18.63 -24.21 11.26
C TRP A 90 -18.09 -25.43 12.03
N GLY A 91 -18.87 -26.52 12.07
CA GLY A 91 -18.47 -27.78 12.69
C GLY A 91 -17.30 -28.43 11.95
N PHE A 92 -17.45 -28.63 10.64
CA PHE A 92 -16.39 -29.17 9.79
C PHE A 92 -15.14 -28.28 9.81
N PHE A 93 -15.30 -26.96 9.72
CA PHE A 93 -14.18 -26.02 9.83
C PHE A 93 -13.39 -26.20 11.15
N GLY A 94 -14.10 -26.28 12.28
CA GLY A 94 -13.49 -26.48 13.59
C GLY A 94 -12.83 -27.87 13.77
N GLU A 95 -13.32 -28.90 13.08
CA GLU A 95 -12.72 -30.24 13.06
C GLU A 95 -11.47 -30.29 12.18
N SER A 96 -11.54 -29.73 10.96
CA SER A 96 -10.39 -29.60 10.07
C SER A 96 -9.24 -28.83 10.72
N LEU A 97 -9.53 -27.75 11.46
CA LEU A 97 -8.52 -27.01 12.21
C LEU A 97 -7.85 -27.85 13.31
N ARG A 98 -8.61 -28.65 14.06
CA ARG A 98 -8.05 -29.51 15.10
C ARG A 98 -7.20 -30.65 14.54
N ASN A 99 -7.61 -31.20 13.40
CA ASN A 99 -6.82 -32.21 12.69
C ASN A 99 -5.53 -31.61 12.12
N PHE A 100 -5.57 -30.37 11.63
CA PHE A 100 -4.39 -29.69 11.11
C PHE A 100 -3.44 -29.19 12.21
N PHE A 101 -3.95 -28.63 13.31
CA PHE A 101 -3.19 -28.18 14.48
C PHE A 101 -3.23 -29.24 15.58
N PRO A 102 -2.42 -30.33 15.50
CA PRO A 102 -2.38 -31.34 16.55
C PRO A 102 -1.92 -30.71 17.85
N MET A 103 -2.85 -30.65 18.80
CA MET A 103 -2.58 -30.16 20.13
C MET A 103 -1.86 -31.25 20.93
N ARG A 104 -0.79 -30.87 21.61
CA ARG A 104 -0.15 -31.68 22.65
C ARG A 104 -0.41 -31.01 23.98
N GLU A 105 -0.60 -31.81 25.03
CA GLU A 105 -0.76 -31.27 26.37
C GLU A 105 0.58 -31.24 27.09
N TYR A 106 0.96 -30.08 27.61
CA TYR A 106 2.06 -29.96 28.55
C TYR A 106 1.49 -30.16 29.96
N PHE A 107 2.14 -31.01 30.75
CA PHE A 107 1.69 -31.42 32.08
C PHE A 107 0.26 -32.00 32.13
N GLY A 108 -0.28 -32.49 31.01
CA GLY A 108 -1.63 -33.09 30.94
C GLY A 108 -2.77 -32.10 31.16
N THR A 109 -2.56 -30.79 30.93
CA THR A 109 -3.62 -29.78 31.13
C THR A 109 -3.50 -28.58 30.19
N ILE A 110 -2.30 -28.22 29.73
CA ILE A 110 -2.10 -27.03 28.89
C ILE A 110 -1.99 -27.47 27.43
N PRO A 111 -3.02 -27.30 26.58
CA PRO A 111 -2.91 -27.59 25.16
C PRO A 111 -1.99 -26.58 24.47
N PHE A 112 -1.07 -27.07 23.65
CA PHE A 112 -0.20 -26.26 22.80
C PHE A 112 -0.04 -26.91 21.42
N VAL A 113 0.26 -26.09 20.42
CA VAL A 113 0.49 -26.54 19.05
C VAL A 113 1.87 -27.23 18.96
N ASP A 114 1.91 -28.50 18.56
CA ASP A 114 3.17 -29.23 18.41
C ASP A 114 3.84 -28.93 17.06
N VAL A 115 4.67 -27.89 17.03
CA VAL A 115 5.43 -27.46 15.84
C VAL A 115 6.36 -28.56 15.31
N GLY A 116 6.88 -29.44 16.18
CA GLY A 116 7.76 -30.53 15.78
C GLY A 116 7.05 -31.57 14.91
N ARG A 117 5.79 -31.87 15.24
CA ARG A 117 4.94 -32.75 14.42
C ARG A 117 4.67 -32.19 13.03
N TYR A 118 4.57 -30.87 12.86
CA TYR A 118 4.43 -30.27 11.54
C TYR A 118 5.66 -30.49 10.66
N PHE A 119 6.86 -30.24 11.19
CA PHE A 119 8.08 -30.45 10.44
C PHE A 119 8.31 -31.93 10.10
N ALA A 120 7.93 -32.84 11.00
CA ALA A 120 7.93 -34.27 10.72
C ALA A 120 6.92 -34.61 9.60
N TYR A 121 5.67 -34.17 9.72
CA TYR A 121 4.61 -34.40 8.74
C TYR A 121 4.98 -33.90 7.33
N ILE A 122 5.46 -32.65 7.22
CA ILE A 122 5.89 -32.06 5.93
C ILE A 122 7.01 -32.87 5.28
N ARG A 123 7.94 -33.39 6.09
CA ARG A 123 9.07 -34.19 5.62
C ARG A 123 8.62 -35.60 5.21
N ASP A 124 7.79 -36.23 6.02
CA ASP A 124 7.34 -37.61 5.82
C ASP A 124 6.41 -37.71 4.60
N GLU A 125 5.55 -36.71 4.40
CA GLU A 125 4.65 -36.58 3.23
C GLU A 125 5.36 -35.99 2.00
N ASN A 126 6.66 -35.66 2.12
CA ASN A 126 7.51 -35.16 1.04
C ASN A 126 6.92 -33.97 0.24
N LEU A 127 6.19 -33.09 0.92
CA LEU A 127 5.39 -32.02 0.28
C LEU A 127 6.23 -30.96 -0.43
N LEU A 128 7.45 -30.74 0.04
CA LEU A 128 8.34 -29.68 -0.45
C LEU A 128 9.38 -30.19 -1.45
N PHE A 129 9.70 -31.48 -1.41
CA PHE A 129 10.79 -32.08 -2.16
C PHE A 129 10.27 -33.23 -3.03
N ASN A 130 9.32 -32.95 -3.92
CA ASN A 130 8.80 -34.02 -4.77
C ASN A 130 9.85 -34.48 -5.82
N PRO A 131 10.32 -35.75 -5.81
CA PRO A 131 11.20 -36.27 -6.86
C PRO A 131 10.52 -36.39 -8.23
N GLU A 132 9.18 -36.41 -8.31
CA GLU A 132 8.43 -36.46 -9.59
C GLU A 132 8.41 -35.10 -10.31
N PHE A 133 8.45 -33.97 -9.59
CA PHE A 133 8.70 -32.64 -10.15
C PHE A 133 10.20 -32.27 -10.14
N GLY A 134 11.02 -33.09 -9.46
CA GLY A 134 12.49 -33.09 -9.50
C GLY A 134 13.08 -33.78 -10.73
N GLY A 135 12.40 -33.71 -11.86
CA GLY A 135 12.82 -34.28 -13.14
C GLY A 135 13.55 -33.27 -14.02
N PHE A 136 14.89 -33.37 -14.01
CA PHE A 136 15.86 -32.84 -14.99
C PHE A 136 16.22 -31.35 -14.86
N ILE A 137 17.23 -31.02 -14.03
CA ILE A 137 18.51 -30.39 -14.45
C ILE A 137 19.59 -30.69 -13.39
N ASP A 138 20.59 -31.48 -13.77
CA ASP A 138 21.89 -31.66 -13.07
C ASP A 138 22.69 -30.34 -13.03
N GLY A 139 22.28 -29.40 -12.18
CA GLY A 139 22.93 -28.09 -12.08
C GLY A 139 22.37 -27.28 -10.94
N LEU A 140 22.71 -27.69 -9.71
CA LEU A 140 22.28 -27.09 -8.44
C LEU A 140 22.37 -25.55 -8.44
N GLY A 141 21.25 -24.90 -8.69
CA GLY A 141 21.03 -23.51 -8.25
C GLY A 141 20.76 -23.50 -6.74
N ILE A 142 21.24 -22.48 -6.03
CA ILE A 142 21.06 -22.32 -4.57
C ILE A 142 19.59 -22.44 -4.11
N PHE A 143 18.64 -22.15 -5.01
CA PHE A 143 17.21 -22.25 -4.75
C PHE A 143 16.68 -23.69 -4.68
N ALA A 144 17.26 -24.64 -5.43
CA ALA A 144 16.79 -26.03 -5.46
C ALA A 144 16.94 -26.74 -4.10
N ILE A 145 17.84 -26.25 -3.24
CA ILE A 145 18.03 -26.72 -1.85
C ILE A 145 16.72 -26.59 -1.04
N PHE A 146 15.83 -25.67 -1.44
CA PHE A 146 14.56 -25.40 -0.75
C PHE A 146 13.34 -25.99 -1.46
N GLY A 147 13.53 -26.85 -2.47
CA GLY A 147 12.45 -27.50 -3.19
C GLY A 147 11.46 -26.52 -3.84
N GLU A 148 10.17 -26.80 -3.71
CA GLU A 148 9.08 -25.97 -4.29
C GLU A 148 9.03 -24.54 -3.71
N ALA A 149 9.45 -24.35 -2.46
CA ALA A 149 9.60 -23.02 -1.87
C ALA A 149 10.71 -22.22 -2.57
N GLY A 150 11.79 -22.89 -2.94
CA GLY A 150 12.89 -22.32 -3.72
C GLY A 150 12.47 -21.91 -5.13
N ILE A 151 11.68 -22.73 -5.82
CA ILE A 151 11.12 -22.41 -7.14
C ILE A 151 10.21 -21.18 -7.06
N THR A 152 9.35 -21.13 -6.04
CA THR A 152 8.47 -19.98 -5.78
C THR A 152 9.26 -18.69 -5.57
N LEU A 153 10.29 -18.75 -4.73
CA LEU A 153 11.18 -17.61 -4.49
C LEU A 153 11.93 -17.20 -5.76
N ALA A 154 12.44 -18.17 -6.52
CA ALA A 154 13.17 -17.92 -7.76
C ALA A 154 12.28 -17.23 -8.81
N MET A 155 11.02 -17.64 -8.99
CA MET A 155 10.08 -16.97 -9.89
C MET A 155 9.93 -15.47 -9.54
N GLY A 156 9.72 -15.17 -8.25
CA GLY A 156 9.60 -13.79 -7.77
C GLY A 156 10.90 -12.99 -7.95
N VAL A 157 12.05 -13.55 -7.56
CA VAL A 157 13.37 -12.90 -7.65
C VAL A 157 13.76 -12.64 -9.10
N VAL A 158 13.72 -13.67 -9.94
CA VAL A 158 14.13 -13.58 -11.35
C VAL A 158 13.18 -12.66 -12.12
N GLY A 159 11.87 -12.79 -11.91
CA GLY A 159 10.89 -11.88 -12.52
C GLY A 159 11.15 -10.41 -12.15
N THR A 160 11.46 -10.15 -10.88
CA THR A 160 11.83 -8.79 -10.42
C THR A 160 13.10 -8.29 -11.10
N ILE A 161 14.16 -9.10 -11.13
CA ILE A 161 15.45 -8.73 -11.71
C ILE A 161 15.33 -8.45 -13.21
N LEU A 162 14.57 -9.27 -13.94
CA LEU A 162 14.35 -9.08 -15.38
C LEU A 162 13.45 -7.87 -15.66
N GLY A 163 12.47 -7.60 -14.80
CA GLY A 163 11.56 -6.47 -14.95
C GLY A 163 12.20 -5.13 -14.58
N LEU A 164 13.14 -5.11 -13.63
CA LEU A 164 13.74 -3.89 -13.07
C LEU A 164 14.36 -2.94 -14.12
N PRO A 165 15.16 -3.38 -15.10
CA PRO A 165 15.72 -2.47 -16.12
C PRO A 165 14.64 -1.76 -16.94
N PHE A 166 13.57 -2.48 -17.29
CA PHE A 166 12.45 -1.92 -18.03
C PHE A 166 11.58 -1.04 -17.14
N ALA A 167 11.34 -1.43 -15.87
CA ALA A 167 10.67 -0.58 -14.89
C ALA A 167 11.42 0.74 -14.68
N LEU A 168 12.75 0.70 -14.60
CA LEU A 168 13.60 1.89 -14.49
C LEU A 168 13.49 2.75 -15.76
N LEU A 169 13.59 2.14 -16.95
CA LEU A 169 13.47 2.84 -18.22
C LEU A 169 12.11 3.54 -18.35
N PHE A 170 11.02 2.80 -18.16
CA PHE A 170 9.65 3.32 -18.28
C PHE A 170 9.30 4.28 -17.15
N GLY A 171 9.81 4.04 -15.93
CA GLY A 171 9.60 4.90 -14.78
C GLY A 171 10.27 6.27 -14.94
N VAL A 172 11.54 6.27 -15.35
CA VAL A 172 12.29 7.51 -15.63
C VAL A 172 11.67 8.26 -16.80
N LEU A 173 11.37 7.59 -17.92
CA LEU A 173 10.79 8.24 -19.10
C LEU A 173 9.31 8.63 -18.91
N GLY A 174 8.61 8.01 -17.96
CA GLY A 174 7.23 8.33 -17.61
C GLY A 174 7.08 9.61 -16.80
N SER A 175 8.11 10.04 -16.06
CA SER A 175 8.07 11.27 -15.25
C SER A 175 8.02 12.54 -16.10
N GLU A 176 7.15 13.49 -15.75
CA GLU A 176 7.07 14.81 -16.41
C GLU A 176 8.34 15.64 -16.21
N ARG A 177 9.10 15.37 -15.14
CA ARG A 177 10.39 16.00 -14.85
C ARG A 177 11.45 15.65 -15.91
N VAL A 178 11.37 14.46 -16.49
CA VAL A 178 12.36 13.94 -17.44
C VAL A 178 11.89 14.13 -18.88
N THR A 179 10.69 13.63 -19.19
CA THR A 179 10.10 13.65 -20.53
C THR A 179 8.86 14.54 -20.52
N PRO A 180 8.78 15.58 -21.37
CA PRO A 180 7.62 16.45 -21.41
C PRO A 180 6.39 15.76 -22.03
N PHE A 181 5.21 16.28 -21.69
CA PHE A 181 3.97 15.96 -22.39
C PHE A 181 4.09 16.34 -23.89
N PRO A 182 3.55 15.52 -24.83
CA PRO A 182 2.77 14.29 -24.63
C PRO A 182 3.59 12.99 -24.63
N PHE A 183 4.91 13.04 -24.76
CA PHE A 183 5.72 11.83 -24.96
C PHE A 183 5.75 10.92 -23.73
N ASN A 184 5.71 11.50 -22.52
CA ASN A 184 5.60 10.75 -21.27
C ASN A 184 4.34 9.86 -21.19
N PHE A 185 3.26 10.27 -21.87
CA PHE A 185 1.97 9.57 -21.86
C PHE A 185 2.08 8.17 -22.46
N ILE A 186 2.98 7.95 -23.42
CA ILE A 186 3.22 6.63 -24.01
C ILE A 186 3.75 5.66 -22.95
N PHE A 187 4.71 6.09 -22.14
CA PHE A 187 5.29 5.27 -21.08
C PHE A 187 4.27 5.05 -19.94
N ARG A 188 3.57 6.11 -19.51
CA ARG A 188 2.50 6.00 -18.50
C ARG A 188 1.35 5.09 -18.95
N GLY A 189 0.92 5.24 -20.19
CA GLY A 189 -0.12 4.44 -20.81
C GLY A 189 0.29 2.97 -20.89
N THR A 190 1.53 2.68 -21.29
CA THR A 190 2.06 1.31 -21.33
C THR A 190 2.07 0.67 -19.94
N MET A 191 2.57 1.37 -18.92
CA MET A 191 2.55 0.86 -17.54
C MET A 191 1.13 0.65 -17.03
N SER A 192 0.20 1.56 -17.35
CA SER A 192 -1.21 1.44 -16.97
C SER A 192 -1.90 0.25 -17.66
N PHE A 193 -1.58 0.01 -18.93
CA PHE A 193 -2.06 -1.15 -19.68
C PHE A 193 -1.56 -2.46 -19.06
N ILE A 194 -0.26 -2.55 -18.78
CA ILE A 194 0.34 -3.72 -18.13
C ILE A 194 -0.38 -4.04 -16.81
N ARG A 195 -0.59 -3.03 -15.96
CA ARG A 195 -1.25 -3.17 -14.65
C ARG A 195 -2.74 -3.51 -14.71
N SER A 196 -3.39 -3.24 -15.84
CA SER A 196 -4.81 -3.58 -16.02
C SER A 196 -5.03 -5.09 -16.20
N ILE A 197 -3.99 -5.82 -16.58
CA ILE A 197 -4.03 -7.26 -16.81
C ILE A 197 -3.36 -7.97 -15.61
N PRO A 198 -4.10 -8.83 -14.87
CA PRO A 198 -3.52 -9.57 -13.75
C PRO A 198 -2.37 -10.49 -14.19
N ALA A 199 -1.37 -10.68 -13.33
CA ALA A 199 -0.21 -11.57 -13.57
C ALA A 199 -0.60 -13.00 -13.98
N LEU A 200 -1.75 -13.52 -13.51
CA LEU A 200 -2.28 -14.80 -13.95
C LEU A 200 -2.56 -14.82 -15.46
N VAL A 201 -3.19 -13.78 -15.98
CA VAL A 201 -3.52 -13.66 -17.40
C VAL A 201 -2.25 -13.52 -18.23
N TRP A 202 -1.27 -12.75 -17.74
CA TRP A 202 0.07 -12.71 -18.35
C TRP A 202 0.72 -14.09 -18.40
N THR A 203 0.57 -14.90 -17.34
CA THR A 203 1.09 -16.27 -17.32
C THR A 203 0.46 -17.10 -18.44
N LEU A 204 -0.87 -17.05 -18.58
CA LEU A 204 -1.58 -17.74 -19.67
C LEU A 204 -1.12 -17.29 -21.06
N ILE A 205 -0.82 -16.01 -21.25
CA ILE A 205 -0.28 -15.46 -22.50
C ILE A 205 1.11 -16.01 -22.81
N PHE A 206 1.94 -16.25 -21.79
CA PHE A 206 3.31 -16.77 -21.96
C PHE A 206 3.42 -18.29 -22.02
N ILE A 207 2.37 -19.05 -21.68
CA ILE A 207 2.36 -20.52 -21.80
C ILE A 207 2.69 -20.99 -23.24
N PRO A 208 2.08 -20.44 -24.31
CA PRO A 208 2.45 -20.83 -25.67
C PRO A 208 3.92 -20.58 -26.04
N LEU A 209 4.59 -19.64 -25.37
CA LEU A 209 5.99 -19.30 -25.60
C LEU A 209 6.96 -20.19 -24.79
N ALA A 210 6.66 -20.40 -23.51
CA ALA A 210 7.59 -21.00 -22.55
C ALA A 210 7.15 -22.39 -22.04
N GLY A 211 5.97 -22.85 -22.44
CA GLY A 211 5.32 -24.03 -21.89
C GLY A 211 4.63 -23.76 -20.55
N LEU A 212 3.96 -24.79 -20.03
CA LEU A 212 3.38 -24.77 -18.69
C LEU A 212 4.51 -24.94 -17.66
N GLY A 213 4.66 -24.00 -16.73
CA GLY A 213 5.65 -24.10 -15.64
C GLY A 213 6.27 -22.77 -15.21
N PRO A 214 7.37 -22.82 -14.41
CA PRO A 214 7.94 -21.64 -13.75
C PRO A 214 8.42 -20.54 -14.69
N VAL A 215 8.83 -20.90 -15.91
CA VAL A 215 9.34 -19.93 -16.89
C VAL A 215 8.23 -18.99 -17.35
N ALA A 216 7.04 -19.51 -17.69
CA ALA A 216 5.89 -18.68 -18.09
C ALA A 216 5.45 -17.73 -16.98
N ALA A 217 5.40 -18.22 -15.72
CA ALA A 217 5.12 -17.38 -14.56
C ALA A 217 6.20 -16.31 -14.33
N THR A 218 7.47 -16.65 -14.50
CA THR A 218 8.57 -15.68 -14.34
C THR A 218 8.49 -14.55 -15.37
N LEU A 219 8.15 -14.88 -16.63
CA LEU A 219 7.92 -13.87 -17.67
C LEU A 219 6.69 -13.00 -17.37
N ALA A 220 5.63 -13.60 -16.83
CA ALA A 220 4.45 -12.86 -16.40
C ALA A 220 4.75 -11.89 -15.25
N ILE A 221 5.48 -12.34 -14.23
CA ILE A 221 5.96 -11.52 -13.12
C ILE A 221 6.88 -10.41 -13.61
N MET A 222 7.76 -10.70 -14.57
CA MET A 222 8.60 -9.69 -15.21
C MET A 222 7.75 -8.58 -15.83
N VAL A 223 6.76 -8.92 -16.66
CA VAL A 223 5.87 -7.92 -17.28
C VAL A 223 5.09 -7.14 -16.23
N ASP A 224 4.47 -7.82 -15.26
CA ASP A 224 3.74 -7.17 -14.17
C ASP A 224 4.63 -6.19 -13.37
N THR A 225 5.89 -6.57 -13.11
CA THR A 225 6.90 -5.72 -12.46
C THR A 225 7.14 -4.43 -13.22
N ILE A 226 7.21 -4.47 -14.56
CA ILE A 226 7.45 -3.27 -15.39
C ILE A 226 6.37 -2.23 -15.13
N GLY A 227 5.10 -2.65 -15.09
CA GLY A 227 3.98 -1.75 -14.86
C GLY A 227 3.93 -1.24 -13.42
N ASN A 228 3.96 -2.15 -12.44
CA ASN A 228 3.80 -1.80 -11.03
C ASN A 228 5.00 -1.00 -10.48
N LEU A 229 6.22 -1.50 -10.66
CA LEU A 229 7.43 -0.84 -10.16
C LEU A 229 7.74 0.44 -10.94
N GLY A 230 7.56 0.42 -12.27
CA GLY A 230 7.78 1.61 -13.10
C GLY A 230 6.88 2.76 -12.68
N ARG A 231 5.62 2.49 -12.32
CA ARG A 231 4.73 3.55 -11.85
C ARG A 231 5.17 4.13 -10.50
N LEU A 232 5.61 3.29 -9.56
CA LEU A 232 6.16 3.76 -8.29
C LEU A 232 7.39 4.64 -8.49
N PHE A 233 8.25 4.31 -9.47
CA PHE A 233 9.40 5.14 -9.83
C PHE A 233 9.00 6.48 -10.46
N VAL A 234 7.91 6.53 -11.25
CA VAL A 234 7.36 7.80 -11.75
C VAL A 234 6.94 8.68 -10.57
N ASP A 235 6.12 8.14 -9.66
CA ASP A 235 5.54 8.92 -8.56
C ASP A 235 6.67 9.50 -7.67
N GLU A 236 7.68 8.68 -7.34
CA GLU A 236 8.84 9.12 -6.56
C GLU A 236 9.69 10.18 -7.27
N LEU A 237 9.85 10.11 -8.60
CA LEU A 237 10.57 11.13 -9.37
C LEU A 237 9.80 12.45 -9.46
N GLU A 238 8.47 12.44 -9.33
CA GLU A 238 7.66 13.66 -9.36
C GLU A 238 7.70 14.42 -8.03
N GLU A 239 8.02 13.73 -6.93
CA GLU A 239 8.10 14.25 -5.57
C GLU A 239 9.48 14.83 -5.18
N ILE A 240 10.46 14.82 -6.08
CA ILE A 240 11.81 15.35 -5.81
C ILE A 240 11.82 16.87 -5.62
N SER A 241 12.81 17.35 -4.85
CA SER A 241 13.00 18.78 -4.58
C SER A 241 13.71 19.50 -5.74
N ASP A 242 13.27 20.74 -6.01
CA ASP A 242 13.80 21.56 -7.11
C ASP A 242 15.16 22.19 -6.79
N GLY A 243 15.44 22.50 -5.52
CA GLY A 243 16.66 23.21 -5.10
C GLY A 243 17.97 22.57 -5.60
N PRO A 244 18.22 21.26 -5.39
CA PRO A 244 19.41 20.58 -5.92
C PRO A 244 19.50 20.59 -7.46
N ILE A 245 18.36 20.60 -8.15
CA ILE A 245 18.28 20.60 -9.62
C ILE A 245 18.68 21.97 -10.15
N GLU A 246 18.05 23.04 -9.64
CA GLU A 246 18.34 24.43 -10.00
C GLU A 246 19.81 24.78 -9.73
N ALA A 247 20.33 24.41 -8.56
CA ALA A 247 21.73 24.62 -8.21
C ALA A 247 22.67 23.98 -9.23
N MET A 248 22.36 22.78 -9.71
CA MET A 248 23.22 22.10 -10.69
C MET A 248 23.12 22.72 -12.08
N GLU A 249 21.94 23.18 -12.49
CA GLU A 249 21.75 23.90 -13.75
C GLU A 249 22.57 25.21 -13.80
N THR A 250 22.69 25.93 -12.67
CA THR A 250 23.52 27.16 -12.61
C THR A 250 25.02 26.91 -12.86
N THR A 251 25.49 25.67 -12.66
CA THR A 251 26.89 25.29 -12.94
C THR A 251 27.14 24.96 -14.42
N GLY A 252 26.11 25.01 -15.27
CA GLY A 252 26.19 24.65 -16.68
C GLY A 252 26.03 23.14 -16.95
N ALA A 253 25.43 22.40 -16.02
CA ALA A 253 25.18 20.98 -16.19
C ALA A 253 24.21 20.71 -17.35
N SER A 254 24.55 19.72 -18.19
CA SER A 254 23.67 19.27 -19.27
C SER A 254 22.44 18.52 -18.74
N ARG A 255 21.39 18.40 -19.56
CA ARG A 255 20.15 17.70 -19.17
C ARG A 255 20.37 16.24 -18.71
N PRO A 256 21.21 15.41 -19.38
CA PRO A 256 21.52 14.07 -18.87
C PRO A 256 22.25 14.07 -17.52
N GLN A 257 23.15 15.04 -17.29
CA GLN A 257 23.80 15.21 -15.99
C GLN A 257 22.77 15.61 -14.93
N THR A 258 21.83 16.48 -15.27
CA THR A 258 20.70 16.90 -14.42
C THR A 258 19.84 15.73 -13.98
N ILE A 259 19.48 14.85 -14.91
CA ILE A 259 18.69 13.66 -14.61
C ILE A 259 19.48 12.69 -13.72
N VAL A 260 20.73 12.36 -14.06
CA VAL A 260 21.49 11.31 -13.35
C VAL A 260 21.99 11.79 -11.99
N PHE A 261 22.57 12.99 -11.92
CA PHE A 261 23.22 13.49 -10.71
C PHE A 261 22.34 14.40 -9.86
N GLY A 262 21.29 15.00 -10.45
CA GLY A 262 20.35 15.87 -9.75
C GLY A 262 19.07 15.16 -9.33
N MET A 263 18.43 14.43 -10.25
CA MET A 263 17.13 13.78 -9.98
C MET A 263 17.30 12.37 -9.39
N LEU A 264 18.00 11.48 -10.09
CA LEU A 264 18.15 10.07 -9.67
C LEU A 264 18.93 9.90 -8.37
N SER A 265 19.81 10.85 -8.04
CA SER A 265 20.56 10.84 -6.78
C SER A 265 19.66 11.02 -5.55
N GLN A 266 18.57 11.79 -5.69
CA GLN A 266 17.58 12.03 -4.62
C GLN A 266 16.73 10.78 -4.34
N VAL A 267 16.37 10.02 -5.38
CA VAL A 267 15.42 8.90 -5.28
C VAL A 267 16.07 7.52 -5.19
N LYS A 268 17.40 7.41 -5.26
CA LYS A 268 18.12 6.12 -5.28
C LYS A 268 17.72 5.18 -4.14
N THR A 269 17.55 5.73 -2.93
CA THR A 269 17.23 4.95 -1.72
C THR A 269 15.79 4.45 -1.77
N SER A 270 14.86 5.33 -2.17
CA SER A 270 13.46 4.98 -2.37
C SER A 270 13.27 3.96 -3.49
N PHE A 271 14.00 4.08 -4.60
CA PHE A 271 13.95 3.12 -5.70
C PHE A 271 14.33 1.70 -5.26
N ILE A 272 15.38 1.58 -4.43
CA ILE A 272 15.77 0.30 -3.85
C ILE A 272 14.67 -0.20 -2.89
N ALA A 273 14.10 0.68 -2.06
CA ALA A 273 13.03 0.31 -1.14
C ALA A 273 11.77 -0.20 -1.88
N TRP A 274 11.37 0.47 -2.96
CA TRP A 274 10.27 0.06 -3.83
C TRP A 274 10.57 -1.24 -4.56
N THR A 275 11.81 -1.45 -5.01
CA THR A 275 12.22 -2.73 -5.62
C THR A 275 12.09 -3.89 -4.63
N LEU A 276 12.51 -3.70 -3.37
CA LEU A 276 12.38 -4.72 -2.32
C LEU A 276 10.93 -4.99 -1.91
N TYR A 277 10.09 -3.95 -1.96
CA TYR A 277 8.65 -4.08 -1.76
C TYR A 277 7.99 -4.89 -2.88
N ILE A 278 8.29 -4.56 -4.14
CA ILE A 278 7.77 -5.29 -5.29
C ILE A 278 8.30 -6.73 -5.33
N LEU A 279 9.55 -6.98 -4.91
CA LEU A 279 10.07 -8.34 -4.78
C LEU A 279 9.20 -9.21 -3.85
N GLU A 280 8.80 -8.68 -2.70
CA GLU A 280 7.92 -9.38 -1.75
C GLU A 280 6.55 -9.69 -2.39
N ILE A 281 5.98 -8.71 -3.10
CA ILE A 281 4.72 -8.89 -3.84
C ILE A 281 4.88 -9.96 -4.93
N ASN A 282 6.00 -9.94 -5.67
CA ASN A 282 6.26 -10.87 -6.75
C ASN A 282 6.39 -12.32 -6.26
N VAL A 283 6.95 -12.56 -5.06
CA VAL A 283 6.93 -13.89 -4.44
C VAL A 283 5.50 -14.33 -4.10
N ARG A 284 4.63 -13.40 -3.67
CA ARG A 284 3.21 -13.66 -3.41
C ARG A 284 2.42 -13.96 -4.70
N ILE A 285 2.73 -13.24 -5.77
CA ILE A 285 2.19 -13.49 -7.12
C ILE A 285 2.62 -14.88 -7.60
N ALA A 286 3.90 -15.26 -7.39
CA ALA A 286 4.44 -16.56 -7.77
C ALA A 286 3.64 -17.74 -7.16
N VAL A 287 3.23 -17.62 -5.89
CA VAL A 287 2.32 -18.61 -5.27
C VAL A 287 0.97 -18.66 -6.00
N THR A 288 0.40 -17.49 -6.28
CA THR A 288 -0.94 -17.38 -6.88
C THR A 288 -0.97 -17.99 -8.28
N VAL A 289 0.02 -17.69 -9.12
CA VAL A 289 0.12 -18.27 -10.46
C VAL A 289 0.50 -19.75 -10.43
N GLY A 290 1.26 -20.17 -9.41
CA GLY A 290 1.61 -21.58 -9.16
C GLY A 290 0.38 -22.49 -9.02
N VAL A 291 -0.68 -21.99 -8.37
CA VAL A 291 -1.97 -22.71 -8.23
C VAL A 291 -2.58 -23.05 -9.59
N TYR A 292 -2.21 -22.37 -10.67
CA TYR A 292 -2.71 -22.64 -12.02
C TYR A 292 -1.70 -23.44 -12.87
N GLY A 293 -0.83 -24.22 -12.21
CA GLY A 293 0.11 -25.13 -12.87
C GLY A 293 1.45 -24.51 -13.23
N ALA A 294 1.80 -23.34 -12.69
CA ALA A 294 3.07 -22.67 -12.98
C ALA A 294 4.26 -23.16 -12.12
N GLY A 295 4.08 -24.17 -11.26
CA GLY A 295 5.14 -24.66 -10.38
C GLY A 295 5.17 -24.02 -9.00
N GLY A 296 6.11 -24.46 -8.17
CA GLY A 296 6.29 -23.95 -6.83
C GLY A 296 5.22 -24.43 -5.85
N LEU A 297 5.19 -23.78 -4.68
CA LEU A 297 4.27 -24.13 -3.59
C LEU A 297 2.80 -23.99 -4.00
N GLY A 298 2.49 -23.06 -4.91
CA GLY A 298 1.14 -22.91 -5.44
C GLY A 298 0.65 -24.17 -6.14
N GLN A 299 1.50 -24.83 -6.94
CA GLN A 299 1.11 -26.06 -7.62
C GLN A 299 0.90 -27.20 -6.63
N VAL A 300 1.70 -27.27 -5.56
CA VAL A 300 1.49 -28.25 -4.49
C VAL A 300 0.12 -28.06 -3.85
N VAL A 301 -0.31 -26.81 -3.58
CA VAL A 301 -1.67 -26.53 -3.06
C VAL A 301 -2.74 -27.07 -4.02
N GLU A 302 -2.62 -26.78 -5.32
CA GLU A 302 -3.59 -27.23 -6.33
C GLU A 302 -3.69 -28.76 -6.39
N VAL A 303 -2.56 -29.46 -6.39
CA VAL A 303 -2.54 -30.93 -6.42
C VAL A 303 -3.21 -31.51 -5.17
N GLN A 304 -2.88 -31.00 -3.97
CA GLN A 304 -3.49 -31.51 -2.73
C GLN A 304 -4.99 -31.18 -2.65
N GLN A 305 -5.41 -30.03 -3.19
CA GLN A 305 -6.81 -29.67 -3.31
C GLN A 305 -7.56 -30.66 -4.21
N ASN A 306 -7.00 -30.99 -5.38
CA ASN A 306 -7.60 -31.96 -6.32
C ASN A 306 -7.68 -33.38 -5.73
N LEU A 307 -6.74 -33.74 -4.86
CA LEU A 307 -6.74 -35.01 -4.12
C LEU A 307 -7.65 -34.99 -2.87
N LEU A 308 -8.29 -33.85 -2.57
CA LEU A 308 -9.07 -33.63 -1.34
C LEU A 308 -8.27 -33.89 -0.06
N ASN A 309 -6.94 -33.75 -0.12
CA ASN A 309 -6.05 -33.92 1.00
C ASN A 309 -5.86 -32.59 1.74
N TRP A 310 -6.86 -32.25 2.55
CA TRP A 310 -6.90 -30.98 3.27
C TRP A 310 -5.75 -30.80 4.27
N ALA A 311 -5.23 -31.89 4.86
CA ALA A 311 -4.11 -31.83 5.80
C ALA A 311 -2.80 -31.45 5.09
N ASN A 312 -2.48 -32.10 3.96
CA ASN A 312 -1.33 -31.74 3.14
C ASN A 312 -1.47 -30.34 2.52
N MET A 313 -2.68 -29.96 2.09
CA MET A 313 -2.95 -28.62 1.57
C MET A 313 -2.67 -27.53 2.62
N MET A 314 -3.18 -27.69 3.85
CA MET A 314 -2.92 -26.75 4.94
C MET A 314 -1.43 -26.70 5.32
N ALA A 315 -0.73 -27.83 5.30
CA ALA A 315 0.70 -27.87 5.57
C ALA A 315 1.50 -27.06 4.54
N THR A 316 1.14 -27.17 3.26
CA THR A 316 1.72 -26.35 2.19
C THR A 316 1.41 -24.86 2.37
N LEU A 317 0.19 -24.49 2.80
CA LEU A 317 -0.15 -23.09 3.11
C LEU A 317 0.69 -22.53 4.27
N LEU A 318 0.99 -23.34 5.29
CA LEU A 318 1.91 -22.94 6.37
C LEU A 318 3.32 -22.68 5.83
N CYS A 319 3.82 -23.52 4.91
CA CYS A 319 5.10 -23.29 4.24
C CYS A 319 5.11 -21.99 3.42
N ILE A 320 4.03 -21.71 2.68
CA ILE A 320 3.85 -20.44 1.95
C ILE A 320 3.90 -19.25 2.92
N PHE A 321 3.19 -19.34 4.04
CA PHE A 321 3.18 -18.29 5.07
C PHE A 321 4.57 -18.03 5.64
N LEU A 322 5.31 -19.10 5.99
CA LEU A 322 6.68 -19.00 6.49
C LEU A 322 7.64 -18.42 5.43
N LEU A 323 7.49 -18.80 4.16
CA LEU A 323 8.28 -18.24 3.06
C LEU A 323 8.04 -16.73 2.93
N ILE A 324 6.77 -16.32 2.86
CA ILE A 324 6.40 -14.91 2.69
C ILE A 324 6.91 -14.07 3.86
N ILE A 325 6.71 -14.52 5.11
CA ILE A 325 7.23 -13.80 6.29
C ILE A 325 8.75 -13.70 6.25
N THR A 326 9.44 -14.77 5.84
CA THR A 326 10.91 -14.76 5.75
C THR A 326 11.38 -13.71 4.73
N VAL A 327 10.74 -13.65 3.56
CA VAL A 327 11.03 -12.65 2.53
C VAL A 327 10.71 -11.24 3.02
N GLU A 328 9.56 -11.05 3.66
CA GLU A 328 9.15 -9.75 4.21
C GLU A 328 10.14 -9.24 5.28
N LEU A 329 10.51 -10.08 6.25
CA LEU A 329 11.48 -9.72 7.29
C LEU A 329 12.86 -9.40 6.71
N PHE A 330 13.29 -10.15 5.69
CA PHE A 330 14.53 -9.87 4.98
C PHE A 330 14.48 -8.51 4.26
N SER A 331 13.42 -8.25 3.50
CA SER A 331 13.19 -6.98 2.80
C SER A 331 13.11 -5.81 3.78
N GLN A 332 12.38 -5.94 4.88
CA GLN A 332 12.29 -4.92 5.93
C GLN A 332 13.66 -4.62 6.54
N ARG A 333 14.46 -5.64 6.85
CA ARG A 333 15.79 -5.47 7.44
C ARG A 333 16.77 -4.80 6.47
N LEU A 334 16.67 -5.10 5.17
CA LEU A 334 17.48 -4.43 4.16
C LEU A 334 17.05 -2.97 3.97
N ARG A 335 15.74 -2.70 3.89
CA ARG A 335 15.20 -1.32 3.85
C ARG A 335 15.62 -0.50 5.08
N ALA A 336 15.62 -1.10 6.27
CA ALA A 336 16.04 -0.42 7.50
C ALA A 336 17.52 0.00 7.50
N ARG A 337 18.39 -0.75 6.81
CA ARG A 337 19.80 -0.39 6.63
C ARG A 337 20.00 0.74 5.62
N LEU A 338 19.10 0.87 4.65
CA LEU A 338 19.15 1.95 3.66
C LEU A 338 18.68 3.30 4.24
N ARG A 339 17.82 3.26 5.25
CA ARG A 339 17.31 4.44 5.95
C ARG A 339 18.25 4.98 7.04
N SER A 340 19.36 4.29 7.36
CA SER A 340 20.26 4.75 8.43
C SER A 340 21.07 6.00 8.10
N ASP A 341 20.91 6.57 6.91
CA ASP A 341 21.47 7.87 6.52
C ASP A 341 20.55 9.06 6.89
N GLU A 342 19.32 8.82 7.37
CA GLU A 342 18.54 9.84 8.08
C GLU A 342 19.00 9.86 9.54
N GLU A 343 19.62 10.97 9.97
CA GLU A 343 19.91 11.23 11.38
C GLU A 343 18.67 10.91 12.20
N LYS A 344 18.73 9.81 12.96
CA LYS A 344 17.71 9.50 13.94
C LYS A 344 17.79 10.58 15.00
N MET A 345 16.94 11.60 14.91
CA MET A 345 16.67 12.49 16.03
C MET A 345 16.44 11.60 17.25
N GLY A 346 17.29 11.76 18.26
CA GLY A 346 17.21 10.92 19.45
C GLY A 346 15.80 11.04 20.05
N TRP A 347 15.30 9.99 20.72
CA TRP A 347 13.99 10.05 21.38
C TRP A 347 13.86 11.27 22.32
N ARG A 348 14.99 11.75 22.87
CA ARG A 348 15.07 13.01 23.63
C ARG A 348 14.77 14.25 22.77
N GLU A 349 15.31 14.32 21.56
CA GLU A 349 15.12 15.44 20.63
C GLU A 349 13.71 15.42 19.98
N LEU A 350 13.13 14.23 19.82
CA LEU A 350 11.72 14.08 19.44
C LEU A 350 10.77 14.62 20.50
N ILE A 351 11.01 14.32 21.79
CA ILE A 351 10.14 14.76 22.89
C ILE A 351 10.40 16.22 23.28
N PHE A 352 11.67 16.60 23.46
CA PHE A 352 12.05 17.95 23.93
C PHE A 352 12.12 18.99 22.81
N GLY A 353 12.26 18.59 21.54
CA GLY A 353 12.20 19.49 20.38
C GLY A 353 10.79 19.71 19.82
N PHE A 354 9.79 18.98 20.32
CA PHE A 354 8.40 19.11 19.88
C PHE A 354 7.82 20.52 20.06
N PRO A 355 8.04 21.23 21.20
CA PRO A 355 7.49 22.58 21.39
C PRO A 355 8.05 23.59 20.38
N ASN A 356 9.36 23.53 20.09
CA ASN A 356 10.01 24.46 19.17
C ASN A 356 9.58 24.24 17.71
N ARG A 357 9.34 22.99 17.29
CA ARG A 357 8.86 22.68 15.93
C ARG A 357 7.41 23.11 15.71
N MET A 358 6.58 23.03 16.74
CA MET A 358 5.21 23.57 16.72
C MET A 358 5.24 25.10 16.60
N ALA A 359 6.14 25.77 17.32
CA ALA A 359 6.33 27.21 17.22
C ALA A 359 6.82 27.64 15.83
N GLU A 360 7.79 26.94 15.24
CA GLU A 360 8.27 27.22 13.88
C GLU A 360 7.24 26.93 12.79
N SER A 361 6.36 25.94 12.98
CA SER A 361 5.29 25.60 12.03
C SER A 361 4.06 26.48 12.17
N ALA A 362 3.92 27.21 13.29
CA ALA A 362 2.88 28.23 13.48
C ALA A 362 3.33 29.61 12.95
N MET A 363 4.63 29.81 12.75
CA MET A 363 5.20 31.03 12.17
C MET A 363 5.48 30.93 10.66
N LYS A 364 5.12 29.81 10.02
CA LYS A 364 5.05 29.63 8.57
C LYS A 364 3.60 29.51 8.15
#